data_AF-A0A565CTH1-F1
#
_entry.id   AF-A0A565CTH1-F1
#
_cell.length_a   1.000
_cell.length_b   1.000
_cell.length_c   1.000
_cell.angle_alpha   90.00
_cell.angle_beta   90.00
_cell.angle_gamma   90.00
#
_symmetry.space_group_name_H-M   'P 1'
#
loop_
_entity.id
_entity.type
_entity.pdbx_description
1 polymer ?
#
loop_
_entity_poly.entity_id
_entity_poly.type
_entity_poly.pdbx_seq_one_letter_code
_entity_poly.pdbx_strand_id
1 'polypeptide(L)'
;MEFWGAEVQAGKPLIVRPDENDLIHISQASLDFKGKKGESALLFVKVDGKKLVIGSLSQEKCPQITFDLVFEKEFELSHSLERGNVHFLGYRSPNLDGYPLR
;
A
#
# COMPACT_ATOMS: atom_id res chain seq x y z
N MET A 1 12.12 13.54 4.78
CA MET A 1 11.30 12.32 4.75
C MET A 1 10.28 12.44 5.86
N GLU A 2 9.01 12.17 5.56
CA GLU A 2 7.90 12.29 6.51
C GLU A 2 7.13 10.99 6.58
N PHE A 3 6.60 10.65 7.75
CA PHE A 3 5.79 9.45 7.91
C PHE A 3 4.57 9.46 6.98
N TRP A 4 4.26 8.30 6.40
CA TRP A 4 3.05 8.07 5.65
C TRP A 4 2.38 6.77 6.10
N GLY A 5 1.06 6.79 6.22
CA GLY A 5 0.28 5.60 6.53
C GLY A 5 -1.15 5.72 6.02
N ALA A 6 -1.76 4.57 5.75
CA ALA A 6 -3.12 4.48 5.24
C ALA A 6 -3.82 3.21 5.73
N GLU A 7 -5.08 3.36 6.15
CA GLU A 7 -5.98 2.24 6.39
C GLU A 7 -6.83 2.00 5.13
N VAL A 8 -6.90 0.76 4.68
CA VAL A 8 -7.78 0.33 3.59
C VAL A 8 -8.78 -0.66 4.16
N GLN A 9 -10.07 -0.33 4.05
CA GLN A 9 -11.17 -1.16 4.53
C GLN A 9 -11.65 -2.12 3.43
N ALA A 10 -12.19 -3.27 3.84
CA ALA A 10 -12.85 -4.19 2.94
C ALA A 10 -13.89 -3.52 2.03
N GLY A 11 -13.81 -3.79 0.73
CA GLY A 11 -14.71 -3.22 -0.28
C GLY A 11 -14.54 -1.72 -0.55
N LYS A 12 -13.57 -1.04 0.08
CA LYS A 12 -13.33 0.39 -0.09
C LYS A 12 -11.87 0.67 -0.53
N PRO A 13 -11.56 0.57 -1.84
CA PRO A 13 -10.26 0.94 -2.35
C PRO A 13 -9.90 2.39 -2.00
N LEU A 14 -8.61 2.64 -1.73
CA LEU A 14 -8.09 3.96 -1.41
C LEU A 14 -7.27 4.49 -2.59
N ILE A 15 -7.68 5.61 -3.14
CA ILE A 15 -6.89 6.36 -4.14
C ILE A 15 -5.93 7.29 -3.39
N VAL A 16 -4.64 7.19 -3.72
CA VAL A 16 -3.57 8.02 -3.18
C VAL A 16 -3.00 8.86 -4.31
N ARG A 17 -2.87 10.16 -4.08
CA ARG A 17 -2.27 11.12 -5.00
C ARG A 17 -1.04 11.74 -4.33
N PRO A 18 0.18 11.40 -4.77
CA PRO A 18 1.37 12.14 -4.38
C PRO A 18 1.26 13.60 -4.86
N ASP A 19 1.88 14.53 -4.13
CA ASP A 19 2.02 15.91 -4.59
C ASP A 19 3.05 15.98 -5.74
N GLU A 20 3.04 17.04 -6.56
CA GLU A 20 3.81 17.13 -7.82
C GLU A 20 5.32 16.85 -7.69
N ASN A 21 5.91 17.06 -6.51
CA ASN A 21 7.33 16.84 -6.24
C ASN A 21 7.57 15.83 -5.12
N ASP A 22 6.60 14.97 -4.82
CA ASP A 22 6.69 14.00 -3.73
C ASP A 22 6.57 12.57 -4.26
N LEU A 23 7.31 11.67 -3.62
CA LEU A 23 7.23 10.23 -3.78
C LEU A 23 6.55 9.63 -2.56
N ILE A 24 5.65 8.68 -2.77
CA ILE A 24 5.14 7.81 -1.71
C ILE A 24 5.90 6.50 -1.76
N HIS A 25 6.68 6.23 -0.71
CA HIS A 25 7.30 4.94 -0.48
C HIS A 25 6.37 4.12 0.41
N ILE A 26 5.94 2.94 -0.05
CA ILE A 26 5.26 1.96 0.77
C ILE A 26 6.28 0.90 1.16
N SER A 27 6.55 0.78 2.45
CA SER A 27 7.54 -0.14 2.99
C SER A 27 6.92 -1.33 3.72
N GLN A 28 5.65 -1.24 4.12
CA GLN A 28 4.98 -2.32 4.84
C GLN A 28 3.47 -2.34 4.58
N ALA A 29 2.89 -3.53 4.66
CA ALA A 29 1.48 -3.73 4.92
C ALA A 29 1.25 -4.73 6.05
N SER A 30 0.23 -4.50 6.87
CA SER A 30 -0.18 -5.40 7.95
C SER A 30 -1.69 -5.61 7.97
N LEU A 31 -2.07 -6.80 8.41
CA LEU A 31 -3.45 -7.25 8.47
C LEU A 31 -4.06 -6.87 9.82
N ASP A 32 -5.13 -6.09 9.80
CA ASP A 32 -5.96 -5.80 10.97
C ASP A 32 -7.35 -6.43 10.75
N PHE A 33 -7.41 -7.70 11.11
CA PHE A 33 -8.57 -8.53 10.88
C PHE A 33 -8.61 -9.64 11.92
N LYS A 34 -9.77 -10.28 12.13
CA LYS A 34 -9.92 -11.55 12.87
C LYS A 34 -10.70 -12.52 11.99
N GLY A 35 -9.95 -13.24 11.15
CA GLY A 35 -10.47 -14.15 10.14
C GLY A 35 -10.66 -15.57 10.65
N LYS A 36 -11.23 -16.40 9.78
CA LYS A 36 -11.22 -17.84 9.98
C LYS A 36 -9.82 -18.40 9.68
N LYS A 37 -9.51 -19.56 10.26
CA LYS A 37 -8.31 -20.31 9.91
C LYS A 37 -8.20 -20.53 8.40
N GLY A 38 -7.04 -20.20 7.83
CA GLY A 38 -6.76 -20.30 6.40
C GLY A 38 -7.22 -19.11 5.55
N GLU A 39 -7.95 -18.14 6.10
CA GLU A 39 -8.34 -16.92 5.37
C GLU A 39 -7.12 -16.04 5.09
N SER A 40 -7.01 -15.56 3.85
CA SER A 40 -5.87 -14.74 3.39
C SER A 40 -6.36 -13.52 2.60
N ALA A 41 -5.66 -12.41 2.74
CA ALA A 41 -5.88 -11.18 2.00
C ALA A 41 -4.88 -11.09 0.85
N LEU A 42 -5.34 -11.06 -0.41
CA LEU A 42 -4.52 -10.58 -1.51
C LEU A 42 -4.51 -9.05 -1.45
N LEU A 43 -3.32 -8.48 -1.56
CA LEU A 43 -3.09 -7.04 -1.62
C LEU A 43 -2.91 -6.63 -3.07
N PHE A 44 -3.55 -5.53 -3.45
CA PHE A 44 -3.48 -5.00 -4.81
C PHE A 44 -3.05 -3.55 -4.83
N VAL A 45 -2.33 -3.23 -5.89
CA VAL A 45 -2.09 -1.86 -6.34
C VAL A 45 -2.65 -1.73 -7.75
N LYS A 46 -3.27 -0.61 -8.05
CA LYS A 46 -3.68 -0.25 -9.41
C LYS A 46 -3.02 1.07 -9.81
N VAL A 47 -2.30 1.04 -10.93
CA VAL A 47 -1.60 2.20 -11.52
C VAL A 47 -1.94 2.21 -13.01
N ASP A 48 -2.27 3.37 -13.57
CA ASP A 48 -2.70 3.54 -14.97
C ASP A 48 -3.78 2.54 -15.41
N GLY A 49 -4.75 2.27 -14.53
CA GLY A 49 -5.83 1.32 -14.82
C GLY A 49 -5.44 -0.17 -14.71
N LYS A 50 -4.16 -0.50 -14.53
CA LYS A 50 -3.68 -1.89 -14.41
C LYS A 50 -3.63 -2.31 -12.95
N LYS A 51 -4.41 -3.32 -12.57
CA LYS A 51 -4.44 -3.90 -11.23
C LYS A 51 -3.46 -5.06 -11.11
N LEU A 52 -2.54 -4.98 -10.15
CA LEU A 52 -1.48 -5.96 -9.90
C LEU A 52 -1.60 -6.48 -8.46
N VAL A 53 -1.29 -7.76 -8.26
CA VAL A 53 -1.12 -8.35 -6.92
C VAL A 53 0.27 -8.01 -6.42
N ILE A 54 0.37 -7.44 -5.22
CA ILE A 54 1.66 -7.07 -4.60
C ILE A 54 2.00 -7.97 -3.41
N GLY A 55 1.05 -8.73 -2.87
CA GLY A 55 1.32 -9.64 -1.76
C GLY A 55 0.10 -10.40 -1.28
N SER A 56 0.33 -11.28 -0.31
CA SER A 56 -0.71 -12.02 0.39
C SER A 56 -0.44 -12.03 1.89
N LEU A 57 -1.43 -11.67 2.70
CA LEU A 57 -1.35 -11.71 4.16
C LEU A 57 -2.28 -12.79 4.72
N SER A 58 -1.86 -13.44 5.80
CA SER A 58 -2.71 -14.34 6.59
C SER A 58 -2.31 -14.27 8.06
N GLN A 59 -3.28 -14.32 8.97
CA GLN A 59 -3.01 -14.20 10.40
C GLN A 59 -2.09 -15.28 10.95
N GLU A 60 -2.19 -16.51 10.42
CA GLU A 60 -1.44 -17.64 10.95
C GLU A 60 0.01 -17.69 10.47
N LYS A 61 0.30 -17.18 9.26
CA LYS A 61 1.60 -17.39 8.62
C LYS A 61 2.36 -16.08 8.35
N CYS A 62 1.66 -15.06 7.88
CA CYS A 62 2.26 -13.83 7.40
C CYS A 62 1.28 -12.67 7.64
N PRO A 63 1.17 -12.18 8.89
CA PRO A 63 0.24 -11.09 9.22
C PRO A 63 0.72 -9.74 8.69
N GLN A 64 1.99 -9.65 8.26
CA GLN A 64 2.61 -8.45 7.71
C GLN A 64 3.63 -8.80 6.63
N ILE A 65 3.83 -7.89 5.69
CA ILE A 65 4.78 -8.01 4.59
C ILE A 65 5.52 -6.67 4.41
N THR A 66 6.79 -6.74 4.03
CA THR A 66 7.62 -5.58 3.70
C THR A 66 7.70 -5.38 2.19
N PHE A 67 7.83 -4.13 1.78
CA PHE A 67 7.87 -3.71 0.39
C PHE A 67 9.04 -2.74 0.13
N ASP A 68 9.39 -2.62 -1.14
CA ASP A 68 10.17 -1.51 -1.68
C ASP A 68 9.42 -0.95 -2.89
N LEU A 69 8.24 -0.38 -2.64
CA LEU A 69 7.36 0.18 -3.65
C LEU A 69 7.42 1.71 -3.58
N VAL A 70 7.62 2.35 -4.73
CA VAL A 70 7.72 3.81 -4.86
C VAL A 70 6.72 4.29 -5.90
N PHE A 71 5.94 5.31 -5.55
CA PHE A 71 4.93 5.89 -6.42
C PHE A 71 5.15 7.39 -6.58
N GLU A 72 5.34 7.81 -7.82
CA GLU A 72 5.46 9.22 -8.25
C GLU A 72 4.13 9.82 -8.73
N LYS A 73 3.09 8.98 -8.89
CA LYS A 73 1.80 9.37 -9.46
C LYS A 73 0.65 8.67 -8.75
N GLU A 74 -0.57 9.02 -9.14
CA GLU A 74 -1.79 8.42 -8.59
C GLU A 74 -1.77 6.88 -8.66
N PHE A 75 -2.14 6.26 -7.55
CA PHE A 75 -2.33 4.83 -7.44
C PHE A 75 -3.52 4.51 -6.53
N GLU A 76 -4.06 3.31 -6.66
CA GLU A 76 -5.15 2.81 -5.82
C GLU A 76 -4.69 1.57 -5.05
N LEU A 77 -4.90 1.57 -3.74
CA LEU A 77 -4.69 0.41 -2.86
C LEU A 77 -6.02 -0.31 -2.62
N SER A 78 -6.00 -1.63 -2.68
CA SER A 78 -7.16 -2.46 -2.31
C SER A 78 -6.73 -3.84 -1.80
N HIS A 79 -7.66 -4.59 -1.23
CA HIS A 79 -7.44 -5.98 -0.82
C HIS A 79 -8.66 -6.86 -1.06
N SER A 80 -8.48 -8.19 -0.98
CA SER A 80 -9.53 -9.17 -1.29
C SER A 80 -10.46 -9.53 -0.13
N LEU A 81 -10.17 -9.10 1.10
CA LEU A 81 -11.04 -9.44 2.25
C LEU A 81 -12.44 -8.85 2.09
N GLU A 82 -13.43 -9.61 2.55
CA GLU A 82 -14.83 -9.16 2.66
C GLU A 82 -15.08 -8.32 3.91
N ARG A 83 -14.17 -8.38 4.91
CA ARG A 83 -14.25 -7.65 6.18
C ARG A 83 -12.86 -7.43 6.78
N GLY A 84 -12.75 -6.47 7.69
CA GLY A 84 -11.48 -6.05 8.28
C GLY A 84 -10.71 -5.08 7.39
N ASN A 85 -9.47 -4.80 7.80
CA ASN A 85 -8.65 -3.74 7.26
C ASN A 85 -7.23 -4.24 6.93
N VAL A 86 -6.57 -3.53 6.03
CA VAL A 86 -5.12 -3.60 5.84
C VAL A 86 -4.54 -2.22 6.04
N HIS A 87 -3.51 -2.13 6.88
CA HIS A 87 -2.76 -0.91 7.11
C HIS A 87 -1.50 -0.92 6.27
N PHE A 88 -1.29 0.12 5.48
CA PHE A 88 -0.08 0.36 4.71
C PHE A 88 0.74 1.45 5.39
N LEU A 89 2.05 1.27 5.46
CA LEU A 89 2.97 2.22 6.08
C LEU A 89 4.16 2.48 5.17
N GLY A 90 4.75 3.66 5.35
CA GLY A 90 6.00 4.03 4.72
C GLY A 90 6.31 5.50 4.95
N TYR A 91 6.79 6.19 3.92
CA TYR A 91 7.20 7.58 4.05
C TYR A 91 7.04 8.36 2.74
N ARG A 92 6.89 9.67 2.89
CA ARG A 92 7.01 10.64 1.80
C ARG A 92 8.45 11.12 1.67
N SER A 93 8.91 11.31 0.45
CA SER A 93 10.20 11.94 0.17
C SER A 93 10.08 12.88 -1.04
N PRO A 94 10.91 13.93 -1.13
CA PRO A 94 10.97 14.74 -2.34
C PRO A 94 11.41 13.90 -3.55
N ASN A 95 10.79 14.13 -4.70
CA ASN A 95 11.26 13.63 -5.98
C ASN A 95 12.45 14.49 -6.45
N LEU A 96 13.66 13.95 -6.31
CA LEU A 96 14.90 14.67 -6.63
C LEU A 96 15.30 14.56 -8.11
N ASP A 97 14.64 13.71 -8.90
CA ASP A 97 14.98 13.51 -10.31
C ASP A 97 14.67 14.73 -11.19
N GLY A 98 13.96 15.73 -10.65
CA GLY A 98 13.70 17.03 -11.29
C GLY A 98 14.66 18.17 -10.90
N TYR A 99 15.57 17.97 -9.95
CA TYR A 99 16.51 19.01 -9.52
C TYR A 99 17.88 18.81 -10.20
N PRO A 100 18.41 19.79 -10.95
CA PRO A 100 19.79 19.71 -11.39
C PRO A 100 20.69 19.65 -10.16
N LEU A 101 21.54 18.60 -10.10
CA LEU A 101 22.61 18.50 -9.13
C LEU A 101 23.44 19.77 -9.23
N ARG A 102 23.37 20.62 -8.20
CA ARG A 102 24.20 21.82 -8.08
C ARG A 102 25.63 21.45 -7.74
#